data_AF-A0A7S1BXX3-F1
#
_entry.id   AF-A0A7S1BXX3-F1
#
_cell.length_a   1.000
_cell.length_b   1.000
_cell.length_c   1.000
_cell.angle_alpha   90.00
_cell.angle_beta   90.00
_cell.angle_gamma   90.00
#
_symmetry.space_group_name_H-M   'P 1'
#
loop_
_entity.id
_entity.type
_entity.pdbx_description
1 polymer ?
#
loop_
_entity_poly.entity_id
_entity_poly.type
_entity_poly.pdbx_seq_one_letter_code
_entity_poly.pdbx_strand_id
1 'polypeptide(L)'
;MHKLRMKTFMNLATLLVLVSSRHGASAFNSFPATAQKHEHASLSSEHLNTSDNCRRRAIMKVVMSSMALMVPKHRVQAAVIQVDPCVLGEGSGCEDRDGSNDFVRELQRKSAERQEEYKKEALNAYNMKNYPDYFKTLNPPRTLVQKRSDGSFLALTDDEINTLRRSNKIGTSMAKTMGGRVTDLTQKPVLQFLD
;
A
#
# COMPACT_ATOMS: atom_id res chain seq x y z
N MET A 1 14.95 -50.14 51.09
CA MET A 1 15.64 -48.83 51.00
C MET A 1 15.32 -48.28 49.62
N HIS A 2 14.67 -47.16 49.30
CA HIS A 2 14.17 -45.94 49.96
C HIS A 2 12.72 -45.68 49.44
N LYS A 3 11.69 -45.58 50.30
CA LYS A 3 11.05 -44.36 50.86
C LYS A 3 10.43 -43.37 49.85
N LEU A 4 9.09 -43.38 49.85
CA LEU A 4 8.14 -42.37 49.35
C LEU A 4 8.53 -40.93 49.69
N ARG A 5 8.11 -39.97 48.85
CA ARG A 5 7.49 -38.70 49.30
C ARG A 5 6.48 -38.16 48.29
N MET A 6 5.20 -38.33 48.63
CA MET A 6 4.09 -37.47 48.21
C MET A 6 4.33 -36.04 48.74
N LYS A 7 3.97 -35.03 47.94
CA LYS A 7 3.57 -33.70 48.44
C LYS A 7 2.39 -33.19 47.61
N THR A 8 1.19 -33.53 48.09
CA THR A 8 -0.03 -32.75 48.02
C THR A 8 0.10 -31.52 48.93
N PHE A 9 -0.33 -30.32 48.48
CA PHE A 9 -0.88 -29.18 49.24
C PHE A 9 -1.29 -28.11 48.20
N MET A 10 -2.56 -28.00 47.79
CA MET A 10 -3.65 -27.17 48.36
C MET A 10 -3.32 -25.66 48.52
N ASN A 11 -4.06 -24.83 47.77
CA ASN A 11 -4.62 -23.50 48.09
C ASN A 11 -5.33 -23.03 46.79
N LEU A 12 -6.65 -22.90 46.63
CA LEU A 12 -7.76 -22.43 47.47
C LEU A 12 -7.54 -21.04 48.07
N ALA A 13 -7.81 -19.98 47.29
CA ALA A 13 -8.40 -18.74 47.78
C ALA A 13 -8.79 -17.82 46.62
N THR A 14 -10.06 -17.91 46.25
CA THR A 14 -10.97 -16.79 45.98
C THR A 14 -10.45 -15.44 46.49
N LEU A 15 -10.20 -14.49 45.57
CA LEU A 15 -10.33 -13.07 45.91
C LEU A 15 -11.17 -12.36 44.86
N LEU A 16 -12.43 -12.19 45.26
CA LEU A 16 -13.44 -11.34 44.67
C LEU A 16 -13.08 -9.89 44.99
N VAL A 17 -12.79 -9.06 43.99
CA VAL A 17 -12.75 -7.60 44.15
C VAL A 17 -13.69 -6.97 43.12
N LEU A 18 -14.89 -6.69 43.60
CA LEU A 18 -15.82 -5.68 43.10
C LEU A 18 -15.20 -4.30 43.33
N VAL A 19 -14.99 -3.51 42.28
CA VAL A 19 -14.97 -2.05 42.37
C VAL A 19 -15.65 -1.42 41.16
N SER A 20 -16.90 -1.06 41.39
CA SER A 20 -17.54 0.22 41.11
C SER A 20 -17.45 0.86 39.72
N SER A 21 -18.59 0.81 39.05
CA SER A 21 -19.14 1.84 38.17
C SER A 21 -18.83 3.27 38.63
N ARG A 22 -18.31 4.10 37.72
CA ARG A 22 -18.52 5.56 37.75
C ARG A 22 -19.04 6.04 36.41
N HIS A 23 -20.25 6.57 36.49
CA HIS A 23 -20.85 7.43 35.49
C HIS A 23 -20.12 8.78 35.50
N GLY A 24 -19.82 9.29 34.30
CA GLY A 24 -19.45 10.69 34.04
C GLY A 24 -19.75 10.95 32.57
N ALA A 25 -20.95 11.45 32.25
CA ALA A 25 -21.24 12.88 32.13
C ALA A 25 -20.46 13.54 30.98
N SER A 26 -21.11 13.51 29.81
CA SER A 26 -21.25 14.62 28.86
C SER A 26 -20.29 15.81 28.96
N ALA A 27 -19.53 16.05 27.88
CA ALA A 27 -19.24 17.39 27.39
C ALA A 27 -19.20 17.36 25.86
N PHE A 28 -20.30 17.79 25.25
CA PHE A 28 -20.33 18.36 23.91
C PHE A 28 -19.24 19.44 23.82
N ASN A 29 -18.31 19.32 22.88
CA ASN A 29 -17.58 20.48 22.39
C ASN A 29 -17.67 20.53 20.88
N SER A 30 -18.48 21.50 20.49
CA SER A 30 -18.73 22.09 19.20
C SER A 30 -17.45 22.34 18.40
N PHE A 31 -17.55 22.07 17.10
CA PHE A 31 -16.68 22.56 16.04
C PHE A 31 -16.43 24.08 16.15
N PRO A 32 -15.27 24.54 15.64
CA PRO A 32 -15.39 25.47 14.52
C PRO A 32 -14.72 24.94 13.26
N ALA A 33 -15.51 24.95 12.18
CA ALA A 33 -15.06 24.79 10.81
C ALA A 33 -14.22 26.00 10.40
N THR A 34 -12.93 25.81 10.19
CA THR A 34 -12.10 26.75 9.44
C THR A 34 -12.07 26.31 7.98
N ALA A 35 -12.88 27.00 7.17
CA ALA A 35 -12.79 27.00 5.73
C ALA A 35 -11.46 27.65 5.31
N GLN A 36 -10.46 26.84 4.94
CA GLN A 36 -9.32 27.32 4.17
C GLN A 36 -9.60 27.07 2.68
N LYS A 37 -10.00 28.17 2.04
CA LYS A 37 -10.04 28.39 0.60
C LYS A 37 -8.60 28.42 0.09
N HIS A 38 -8.11 27.33 -0.50
CA HIS A 38 -6.89 27.37 -1.31
C HIS A 38 -7.26 27.28 -2.78
N GLU A 39 -6.82 28.34 -3.46
CA GLU A 39 -7.07 28.65 -4.85
C GLU A 39 -6.48 27.60 -5.79
N HIS A 40 -7.19 27.45 -6.90
CA HIS A 40 -6.89 26.59 -8.01
C HIS A 40 -5.62 27.04 -8.72
N ALA A 41 -4.56 26.22 -8.67
CA ALA A 41 -3.52 26.23 -9.68
C ALA A 41 -3.87 25.16 -10.72
N SER A 42 -4.60 25.61 -11.75
CA SER A 42 -4.82 24.90 -13.00
C SER A 42 -3.48 24.61 -13.68
N LEU A 43 -3.07 23.35 -13.68
CA LEU A 43 -2.08 22.84 -14.62
C LEU A 43 -2.78 21.85 -15.54
N SER A 44 -2.77 22.25 -16.80
CA SER A 44 -3.32 21.66 -18.01
C SER A 44 -3.26 20.13 -18.04
N SER A 45 -4.45 19.53 -18.11
CA SER A 45 -4.66 18.20 -18.68
C SER A 45 -4.40 18.28 -20.18
N GLU A 46 -3.21 17.88 -20.61
CA GLU A 46 -3.00 17.51 -22.01
C GLU A 46 -3.61 16.14 -22.26
N HIS A 47 -4.72 16.18 -22.99
CA HIS A 47 -5.31 15.09 -23.73
C HIS A 47 -4.26 14.33 -24.55
N LEU A 48 -4.06 13.05 -24.24
CA LEU A 48 -3.73 12.04 -25.26
C LEU A 48 -4.77 10.92 -25.17
N ASN A 49 -5.93 11.24 -25.76
CA ASN A 49 -6.68 10.25 -26.54
C ASN A 49 -5.74 9.70 -27.61
N THR A 50 -5.58 8.39 -27.70
CA THR A 50 -5.79 7.60 -28.93
C THR A 50 -5.25 6.18 -28.76
N SER A 51 -6.13 5.19 -28.61
CA SER A 51 -5.92 3.87 -29.21
C SER A 51 -7.24 3.13 -29.40
N ASP A 52 -8.23 3.82 -29.96
CA ASP A 52 -9.38 3.21 -30.62
C ASP A 52 -9.44 3.76 -32.04
N ASN A 53 -8.75 3.07 -32.96
CA ASN A 53 -8.86 3.19 -34.42
C ASN A 53 -7.99 2.06 -35.01
N CYS A 54 -8.40 1.24 -35.96
CA CYS A 54 -9.50 1.38 -36.89
C CYS A 54 -9.74 0.00 -37.53
N ARG A 55 -10.85 -0.63 -37.17
CA ARG A 55 -11.45 -1.71 -37.98
C ARG A 55 -12.34 -0.99 -39.01
N ARG A 56 -12.11 -1.27 -40.30
CA ARG A 56 -12.88 -0.87 -41.52
C ARG A 56 -12.30 0.29 -42.33
N ARG A 57 -11.70 -0.05 -43.48
CA ARG A 57 -12.08 0.37 -44.87
C ARG A 57 -10.92 -0.01 -45.79
N ALA A 58 -11.12 -0.96 -46.69
CA ALA A 58 -11.69 -0.78 -48.03
C ALA A 58 -10.58 -0.59 -49.08
N ILE A 59 -10.71 -1.40 -50.11
CA ILE A 59 -9.91 -1.47 -51.32
C ILE A 59 -9.84 -0.10 -51.99
N MET A 60 -8.63 0.39 -52.28
CA MET A 60 -8.40 1.27 -53.42
C MET A 60 -7.01 0.99 -54.01
N LYS A 61 -7.00 0.25 -55.12
CA LYS A 61 -5.92 0.27 -56.10
C LYS A 61 -6.04 1.57 -56.88
N VAL A 62 -5.06 2.46 -56.77
CA VAL A 62 -4.79 3.48 -57.80
C VAL A 62 -3.28 3.55 -57.99
N VAL A 63 -2.89 3.18 -59.22
CA VAL A 63 -1.55 3.32 -59.78
C VAL A 63 -1.26 4.82 -59.92
N MET A 64 -0.20 5.34 -59.29
CA MET A 64 0.39 6.61 -59.68
C MET A 64 1.91 6.48 -59.74
N SER A 65 2.37 6.79 -60.95
CA SER A 65 3.70 6.62 -61.49
C SER A 65 4.63 7.76 -61.06
N SER A 66 5.87 7.37 -60.74
CA SER A 66 7.15 8.07 -60.91
C SER A 66 7.24 9.61 -60.72
N MET A 67 7.95 10.01 -59.66
CA MET A 67 9.20 10.80 -59.78
C MET A 67 9.97 10.70 -58.45
N ALA A 68 10.96 9.81 -58.43
CA ALA A 68 11.84 9.61 -57.29
C ALA A 68 12.91 10.71 -57.26
N LEU A 69 12.64 11.80 -56.54
CA LEU A 69 13.70 12.67 -56.03
C LEU A 69 14.58 11.84 -55.07
N MET A 70 15.81 11.56 -55.50
CA MET A 70 16.84 10.95 -54.67
C MET A 70 17.32 11.96 -53.63
N VAL A 71 16.52 12.18 -52.59
CA VAL A 71 17.02 12.75 -51.34
C VAL A 71 17.97 11.71 -50.74
N PRO A 72 19.23 12.03 -50.45
CA PRO A 72 20.09 11.12 -49.71
C PRO A 72 19.41 10.84 -48.37
N LYS A 73 18.81 9.65 -48.25
CA LYS A 73 18.43 9.08 -46.95
C LYS A 73 19.75 8.87 -46.22
N HIS A 74 20.21 9.88 -45.50
CA HIS A 74 20.98 9.64 -44.30
C HIS A 74 20.08 8.78 -43.42
N ARG A 75 20.30 7.47 -43.51
CA ARG A 75 19.79 6.51 -42.53
C ARG A 75 20.50 6.88 -41.24
N VAL A 76 19.96 7.88 -40.53
CA VAL A 76 20.17 8.00 -39.10
C VAL A 76 19.54 6.74 -38.54
N GLN A 77 20.32 5.67 -38.49
CA GLN A 77 20.05 4.58 -37.57
C GLN A 77 20.23 5.22 -36.21
N ALA A 78 19.16 5.85 -35.70
CA ALA A 78 19.05 6.09 -34.29
C ALA A 78 19.08 4.69 -33.69
N ALA A 79 20.27 4.26 -33.29
CA ALA A 79 20.44 3.05 -32.51
C ALA A 79 19.55 3.26 -31.30
N VAL A 80 18.39 2.62 -31.29
CA VAL A 80 17.52 2.62 -30.13
C VAL A 80 18.34 1.95 -29.06
N ILE A 81 18.89 2.76 -28.17
CA ILE A 81 19.65 2.28 -27.02
C ILE A 81 18.61 1.55 -26.17
N GLN A 82 18.54 0.24 -26.33
CA GLN A 82 17.75 -0.63 -25.48
C GLN A 82 18.52 -0.74 -24.16
N VAL A 83 18.33 0.27 -23.31
CA VAL A 83 18.82 0.19 -21.92
C VAL A 83 17.84 -0.68 -21.17
N ASP A 84 18.35 -1.74 -20.55
CA ASP A 84 17.53 -2.60 -19.69
C ASP A 84 16.89 -1.78 -18.55
N PRO A 85 15.68 -2.14 -18.12
CA PRO A 85 14.98 -1.38 -17.08
C PRO A 85 15.70 -1.51 -15.74
N CYS A 86 16.10 -0.37 -15.16
CA CYS A 86 16.54 -0.28 -13.77
C CYS A 86 15.31 -0.05 -12.88
N VAL A 87 14.91 -1.06 -12.10
CA VAL A 87 13.73 -0.98 -11.22
C VAL A 87 14.18 -1.09 -9.78
N LEU A 88 13.95 -0.03 -9.01
CA LEU A 88 14.36 0.08 -7.61
C LEU A 88 15.88 -0.05 -7.36
N GLY A 89 16.71 0.26 -8.35
CA GLY A 89 18.17 0.18 -8.23
C GLY A 89 18.76 -1.20 -8.55
N GLU A 90 17.97 -2.13 -9.10
CA GLU A 90 18.46 -3.41 -9.60
C GLU A 90 18.16 -3.57 -11.11
N GLY A 91 19.11 -4.16 -11.83
CA GLY A 91 19.03 -4.43 -13.27
C GLY A 91 20.39 -4.30 -13.96
N SER A 92 20.61 -5.08 -15.03
CA SER A 92 21.83 -5.04 -15.86
C SER A 92 22.13 -3.64 -16.41
N GLY A 93 21.09 -2.85 -16.67
CA GLY A 93 21.22 -1.50 -17.19
C GLY A 93 21.38 -0.41 -16.14
N CYS A 94 21.43 -0.70 -14.82
CA CYS A 94 21.51 0.35 -13.80
C CYS A 94 22.84 1.10 -13.81
N GLU A 95 23.97 0.39 -14.01
CA GLU A 95 25.32 0.99 -14.05
C GLU A 95 25.52 1.85 -15.30
N ASP A 96 25.03 1.38 -16.46
CA ASP A 96 25.14 2.08 -17.74
C ASP A 96 24.28 3.36 -17.78
N ARG A 97 23.19 3.41 -16.98
CA ARG A 97 22.28 4.56 -16.93
C ARG A 97 22.79 5.71 -16.07
N ASP A 98 23.57 5.40 -15.05
CA ASP A 98 24.08 6.39 -14.10
C ASP A 98 25.26 7.20 -14.67
N GLY A 99 25.95 6.63 -15.66
CA GLY A 99 27.16 7.21 -16.21
C GLY A 99 28.17 7.54 -15.12
N SER A 100 28.82 8.71 -15.21
CA SER A 100 29.82 9.18 -14.25
C SER A 100 29.25 10.04 -13.11
N ASN A 101 27.92 10.06 -12.91
CA ASN A 101 27.31 10.95 -11.91
C ASN A 101 27.16 10.25 -10.55
N ASP A 102 28.07 10.58 -9.63
CA ASP A 102 28.09 10.03 -8.27
C ASP A 102 26.77 10.20 -7.50
N PHE A 103 26.03 11.28 -7.77
CA PHE A 103 24.75 11.54 -7.10
C PHE A 103 23.67 10.51 -7.49
N VAL A 104 23.63 10.10 -8.76
CA VAL A 104 22.60 9.16 -9.23
C VAL A 104 22.88 7.75 -8.69
N ARG A 105 24.16 7.34 -8.67
CA ARG A 105 24.60 6.10 -8.01
C ARG A 105 24.19 6.03 -6.54
N GLU A 106 24.34 7.14 -5.82
CA GLU A 106 23.95 7.21 -4.41
C GLU A 106 22.42 7.08 -4.23
N LEU A 107 21.63 7.65 -5.14
CA LEU A 107 20.18 7.48 -5.14
C LEU A 107 19.76 6.05 -5.46
N GLN A 108 20.38 5.42 -6.46
CA GLN A 108 20.13 4.02 -6.80
C GLN A 108 20.46 3.09 -5.63
N ARG A 109 21.61 3.31 -4.98
CA ARG A 109 22.02 2.55 -3.78
C ARG A 109 21.00 2.68 -2.66
N LYS A 110 20.57 3.91 -2.33
CA LYS A 110 19.52 4.15 -1.32
C LYS A 110 18.18 3.52 -1.70
N SER A 111 17.86 3.48 -2.99
CA SER A 111 16.66 2.80 -3.48
C SER A 111 16.76 1.29 -3.29
N ALA A 112 17.90 0.69 -3.62
CA ALA A 112 18.16 -0.73 -3.45
C ALA A 112 18.10 -1.13 -1.96
N GLU A 113 18.69 -0.33 -1.07
CA GLU A 113 18.64 -0.54 0.38
C GLU A 113 17.20 -0.56 0.95
N ARG A 114 16.26 0.19 0.34
CA ARG A 114 14.86 0.26 0.79
C ARG A 114 13.90 -0.63 0.00
N GLN A 115 14.42 -1.41 -0.96
CA GLN A 115 13.60 -2.18 -1.88
C GLN A 115 12.67 -3.15 -1.15
N GLU A 116 13.19 -3.85 -0.13
CA GLU A 116 12.43 -4.80 0.67
C GLU A 116 11.28 -4.14 1.44
N GLU A 117 11.52 -2.96 2.00
CA GLU A 117 10.49 -2.17 2.69
C GLU A 117 9.36 -1.79 1.74
N TYR A 118 9.69 -1.31 0.54
CA TYR A 118 8.70 -0.98 -0.49
C TYR A 118 7.92 -2.21 -0.96
N LYS A 119 8.59 -3.35 -1.20
CA LYS A 119 7.93 -4.61 -1.57
C LYS A 119 6.95 -5.05 -0.47
N LYS A 120 7.36 -4.93 0.80
CA LYS A 120 6.51 -5.26 1.95
C LYS A 120 5.31 -4.32 2.06
N GLU A 121 5.51 -3.01 1.93
CA GLU A 121 4.42 -2.01 1.94
C GLU A 121 3.43 -2.25 0.80
N ALA A 122 3.92 -2.50 -0.42
CA ALA A 122 3.08 -2.77 -1.58
C ALA A 122 2.25 -4.05 -1.41
N LEU A 123 2.86 -5.13 -0.92
CA LEU A 123 2.15 -6.38 -0.63
C LEU A 123 1.10 -6.19 0.46
N ASN A 124 1.43 -5.42 1.49
CA ASN A 124 0.53 -5.09 2.59
C ASN A 124 -0.70 -4.30 2.09
N ALA A 125 -0.48 -3.26 1.30
CA ALA A 125 -1.55 -2.47 0.67
C ALA A 125 -2.42 -3.34 -0.27
N TYR A 126 -1.80 -4.22 -1.07
CA TYR A 126 -2.52 -5.17 -1.91
C TYR A 126 -3.44 -6.07 -1.07
N ASN A 127 -2.93 -6.58 0.06
CA ASN A 127 -3.71 -7.45 0.93
C ASN A 127 -4.90 -6.71 1.57
N MET A 128 -4.68 -5.47 2.03
CA MET A 128 -5.72 -4.61 2.60
C MET A 128 -6.82 -4.28 1.60
N LYS A 129 -6.51 -4.19 0.31
CA LYS A 129 -7.49 -3.87 -0.72
C LYS A 129 -8.35 -5.06 -1.11
N ASN A 130 -7.76 -6.26 -1.24
CA ASN A 130 -8.42 -7.38 -1.90
C ASN A 130 -9.08 -8.38 -0.94
N TYR A 131 -8.56 -8.56 0.27
CA TYR A 131 -9.05 -9.62 1.17
C TYR A 131 -10.12 -9.24 2.20
N PRO A 132 -10.43 -7.96 2.54
CA PRO A 132 -11.46 -7.69 3.55
C PRO A 132 -12.82 -8.31 3.22
N ASP A 133 -13.19 -8.32 1.96
CA ASP A 133 -14.49 -8.85 1.53
C ASP A 133 -14.50 -10.38 1.56
N TYR A 134 -13.37 -11.04 1.29
CA TYR A 134 -13.24 -12.50 1.44
C TYR A 134 -13.51 -12.93 2.89
N PHE A 135 -12.86 -12.31 3.88
CA PHE A 135 -13.00 -12.73 5.28
C PHE A 135 -14.39 -12.48 5.87
N LYS A 136 -15.13 -11.50 5.33
CA LYS A 136 -16.54 -11.25 5.70
C LYS A 136 -17.49 -12.33 5.21
N THR A 137 -17.14 -13.07 4.17
CA THR A 137 -17.97 -14.17 3.64
C THR A 137 -17.81 -15.49 4.40
N LEU A 138 -16.84 -15.58 5.31
CA LEU A 138 -16.62 -16.76 6.15
C LEU A 138 -17.73 -16.93 7.19
N ASN A 139 -17.90 -18.15 7.70
CA ASN A 139 -18.82 -18.45 8.79
C ASN A 139 -18.05 -19.11 9.96
N PRO A 140 -17.84 -18.42 11.10
CA PRO A 140 -18.31 -17.05 11.40
C PRO A 140 -17.52 -15.99 10.61
N PRO A 141 -18.13 -14.80 10.36
CA PRO A 141 -17.45 -13.68 9.70
C PRO A 141 -16.20 -13.26 10.48
N ARG A 142 -15.15 -12.90 9.75
CA ARG A 142 -13.92 -12.38 10.34
C ARG A 142 -13.53 -11.05 9.74
N THR A 143 -12.92 -10.21 10.56
CA THR A 143 -12.31 -8.95 10.11
C THR A 143 -10.80 -9.01 10.32
N LEU A 144 -10.06 -8.56 9.32
CA LEU A 144 -8.61 -8.44 9.41
C LEU A 144 -8.23 -7.22 10.26
N VAL A 145 -7.39 -7.45 11.27
CA VAL A 145 -6.79 -6.43 12.12
C VAL A 145 -5.27 -6.51 11.96
N GLN A 146 -4.64 -5.40 11.60
CA GLN A 146 -3.20 -5.32 11.41
C GLN A 146 -2.46 -5.13 12.72
N LYS A 147 -1.39 -5.89 12.94
CA LYS A 147 -0.44 -5.65 14.03
C LYS A 147 0.51 -4.51 13.67
N ARG A 148 0.70 -3.58 14.61
CA ARG A 148 1.61 -2.44 14.41
C ARG A 148 3.09 -2.84 14.42
N SER A 149 3.44 -3.91 15.15
CA SER A 149 4.83 -4.35 15.32
C SER A 149 5.48 -4.91 14.07
N ASP A 150 4.79 -5.81 13.35
CA ASP A 150 5.35 -6.55 12.21
C ASP A 150 4.62 -6.26 10.89
N GLY A 151 3.46 -5.60 10.93
CA GLY A 151 2.59 -5.35 9.78
C GLY A 151 1.78 -6.57 9.34
N SER A 152 1.81 -7.67 10.10
CA SER A 152 1.02 -8.87 9.83
C SER A 152 -0.46 -8.65 10.15
N PHE A 153 -1.32 -9.52 9.62
CA PHE A 153 -2.76 -9.47 9.85
C PHE A 153 -3.22 -10.63 10.73
N LEU A 154 -4.16 -10.34 11.62
CA LEU A 154 -4.95 -11.34 12.35
C LEU A 154 -6.41 -11.27 11.90
N ALA A 155 -6.99 -12.42 11.61
CA ALA A 155 -8.41 -12.54 11.30
C ALA A 155 -9.18 -12.84 12.59
N LEU A 156 -9.86 -11.83 13.12
CA LEU A 156 -10.61 -11.89 14.37
C LEU A 156 -12.11 -11.96 14.13
N THR A 157 -12.83 -12.55 15.08
CA THR A 157 -14.30 -12.52 15.08
C THR A 157 -14.82 -11.18 15.62
N ASP A 158 -16.09 -10.89 15.38
CA ASP A 158 -16.72 -9.65 15.85
C ASP A 158 -16.73 -9.54 17.39
N ASP A 159 -16.85 -10.66 18.11
CA ASP A 159 -16.80 -10.70 19.57
C ASP A 159 -15.41 -10.33 20.12
N GLU A 160 -14.35 -10.83 19.49
CA GLU A 160 -12.97 -10.50 19.83
C GLU A 160 -12.70 -9.01 19.58
N ILE A 161 -13.15 -8.49 18.43
CA ILE A 161 -13.02 -7.08 18.05
C ILE A 161 -13.77 -6.18 19.03
N ASN A 162 -14.98 -6.56 19.44
CA ASN A 162 -15.76 -5.82 20.42
C ASN A 162 -15.04 -5.78 21.78
N THR A 163 -14.42 -6.88 22.19
CA THR A 163 -13.62 -6.95 23.42
C THR A 163 -12.39 -6.05 23.34
N LEU A 164 -11.68 -6.07 22.20
CA LEU A 164 -10.52 -5.22 21.96
C LEU A 164 -10.89 -3.74 21.86
N ARG A 165 -12.04 -3.41 21.26
CA ARG A 165 -12.55 -2.04 21.18
C ARG A 165 -12.92 -1.49 22.56
N ARG A 166 -13.61 -2.30 23.39
CA ARG A 166 -13.94 -1.93 24.78
C ARG A 166 -12.70 -1.72 25.65
N SER A 167 -11.61 -2.43 25.34
CA SER A 167 -10.33 -2.27 26.02
C SER A 167 -9.40 -1.24 25.38
N ASN A 168 -9.86 -0.47 24.38
CA ASN A 168 -9.06 0.52 23.65
C ASN A 168 -7.75 -0.02 23.04
N LYS A 169 -7.71 -1.31 22.70
CA LYS A 169 -6.53 -1.96 22.10
C LYS A 169 -6.53 -1.97 20.58
N ILE A 170 -7.58 -1.47 19.95
CA ILE A 170 -7.67 -1.34 18.50
C ILE A 170 -8.13 0.05 18.09
N GLY A 171 -7.53 0.57 17.03
CA GLY A 171 -7.87 1.83 16.39
C GLY A 171 -8.08 1.64 14.89
N THR A 172 -8.37 2.73 14.20
CA THR A 172 -8.45 2.78 12.74
C THR A 172 -7.22 3.49 12.19
N SER A 173 -6.58 2.89 11.21
CA SER A 173 -5.44 3.45 10.48
C SER A 173 -5.78 3.56 9.01
N MET A 174 -5.33 4.64 8.37
CA MET A 174 -5.43 4.80 6.92
C MET A 174 -4.20 4.22 6.27
N ALA A 175 -4.38 3.53 5.14
CA ALA A 175 -3.26 3.09 4.33
C ALA A 175 -2.43 4.30 3.87
N LYS A 176 -1.12 4.11 3.82
CA LYS A 176 -0.19 5.10 3.28
C LYS A 176 0.46 4.54 2.03
N THR A 177 0.91 5.45 1.17
CA THR A 177 1.59 5.15 -0.09
C THR A 177 2.87 5.98 -0.18
N MET A 178 3.72 5.64 -1.16
CA MET A 178 4.98 6.32 -1.44
C MET A 178 5.94 6.30 -0.24
N GLY A 179 6.12 5.13 0.40
CA GLY A 179 7.00 5.00 1.55
C GLY A 179 6.41 5.64 2.81
N GLY A 180 5.10 5.51 3.03
CA GLY A 180 4.43 6.09 4.19
C GLY A 180 4.27 7.62 4.18
N ARG A 181 4.52 8.30 3.06
CA ARG A 181 4.48 9.78 2.98
C ARG A 181 3.09 10.34 2.72
N VAL A 182 2.29 9.64 1.92
CA VAL A 182 0.98 10.11 1.49
C VAL A 182 -0.09 9.18 2.02
N THR A 183 -1.09 9.72 2.71
CA THR A 183 -2.27 8.95 3.11
C THR A 183 -3.14 8.69 1.88
N ASP A 184 -3.44 7.43 1.61
CA ASP A 184 -4.29 7.05 0.49
C ASP A 184 -5.76 7.07 0.90
N LEU A 185 -6.44 8.17 0.57
CA LEU A 185 -7.86 8.37 0.85
C LEU A 185 -8.78 7.50 -0.02
N THR A 186 -8.25 6.84 -1.06
CA THR A 186 -9.04 5.93 -1.89
C THR A 186 -9.26 4.57 -1.22
N GLN A 187 -8.47 4.26 -0.19
CA GLN A 187 -8.56 3.02 0.55
C GLN A 187 -9.44 3.15 1.78
N LYS A 188 -10.15 2.07 2.11
CA LYS A 188 -10.94 2.01 3.34
C LYS A 188 -10.01 1.98 4.56
N PRO A 189 -10.38 2.64 5.68
CA PRO A 189 -9.63 2.51 6.93
C PRO A 189 -9.56 1.05 7.37
N VAL A 190 -8.41 0.67 7.92
CA VAL A 190 -8.17 -0.69 8.42
C VAL A 190 -8.02 -0.65 9.92
N LEU A 191 -8.51 -1.69 10.59
CA LEU A 191 -8.34 -1.85 12.03
C LEU A 191 -6.89 -2.20 12.33
N GLN A 192 -6.30 -1.52 13.30
CA GLN A 192 -4.92 -1.73 13.73
C GLN A 192 -4.85 -1.84 15.26
N PHE A 193 -3.97 -2.70 15.77
CA PHE A 193 -3.69 -2.74 17.20
C PHE A 193 -3.02 -1.44 17.66
N LEU A 194 -3.50 -0.92 18.79
CA LEU A 194 -2.87 0.17 19.53
C LEU A 194 -1.97 -0.51 20.58
N ASP A 195 -0.68 -0.17 20.57
CA ASP A 195 0.30 -0.71 21.52
C ASP A 195 -0.08 -0.37 22.98
#